data_AF-A0A1A9HJY5-F1
#
_entry.id   AF-A0A1A9HJY5-F1
#
_cell.length_a   1.000
_cell.length_b   1.000
_cell.length_c   1.000
_cell.angle_alpha   90.00
_cell.angle_beta   90.00
_cell.angle_gamma   90.00
#
_symmetry.space_group_name_H-M   'P 1'
#
loop_
_entity.id
_entity.type
_entity.pdbx_description
1 polymer ?
#
loop_
_entity_poly.entity_id
_entity_poly.type
_entity_poly.pdbx_seq_one_letter_code
_entity_poly.pdbx_strand_id
1 'polypeptide(L)'
;MNANANANANANANANANANANAHGHGHGHAPREAGAASFFLMQNVRHAIPVAGVRTVVQGVIAPELARAVVSHPTAAVAAQTALAAYSLGRRIVSQIHSESSAQVANQAFAGDIGQQNNSVPRRVWQGIQSAGIAGGDFAALALTIASRSNPALQGAAQAAAAIQVVAHLQAQFREALRPAINTVHVGNGDPNVAQPPEGRNLRPADVTLTMRGTFGAAAAVIDMGTQLLMQRALGGQPAWQAARGLAIGAGAIAGVGNMLTSSVEDHLVDTASARRMQQTDASHVRHLHTDLRNPFTRNELGRQAERADARVFNTMVPGMIALGIVQALQSTLTQPGVSPDQRQASQAGVHALVTGLVGGALLALTVASYQMNDTVRSRNAGQRAAAQRAQP
;
A
#
# COMPACT_ATOMS: atom_id res chain seq x y z
N MET A 1 34.72 -39.92 54.10
CA MET A 1 34.34 -38.51 53.96
C MET A 1 34.07 -38.21 52.48
N ASN A 2 32.81 -38.28 52.02
CA ASN A 2 32.27 -37.52 50.86
C ASN A 2 30.79 -37.86 50.57
N ALA A 3 29.92 -37.80 51.59
CA ALA A 3 28.47 -37.97 51.41
C ALA A 3 27.67 -36.67 51.57
N ASN A 4 28.31 -35.57 52.00
CA ASN A 4 27.63 -34.29 52.29
C ASN A 4 27.63 -33.28 51.13
N ALA A 5 28.23 -33.58 49.99
CA ALA A 5 28.23 -32.68 48.83
C ALA A 5 27.02 -32.87 47.90
N ASN A 6 26.36 -34.04 47.91
CA ASN A 6 25.25 -34.35 46.99
C ASN A 6 23.86 -33.98 47.50
N ALA A 7 23.68 -33.77 48.82
CA ALA A 7 22.39 -33.37 49.38
C ALA A 7 22.10 -31.87 49.16
N ASN A 8 23.13 -31.02 49.14
CA ASN A 8 22.98 -29.58 48.93
C ASN A 8 22.73 -29.19 47.46
N ALA A 9 23.22 -29.99 46.50
CA ALA A 9 22.96 -29.75 45.09
C ALA A 9 21.49 -30.07 44.70
N ASN A 10 20.91 -31.11 45.29
CA ASN A 10 19.52 -31.50 45.02
C ASN A 10 18.49 -30.62 45.74
N ALA A 11 18.82 -30.06 46.92
CA ALA A 11 17.94 -29.11 47.61
C ALA A 11 17.85 -27.77 46.87
N ASN A 12 18.95 -27.28 46.29
CA ASN A 12 18.94 -26.05 45.49
C ASN A 12 18.26 -26.22 44.13
N ALA A 13 18.36 -27.40 43.51
CA ALA A 13 17.66 -27.70 42.26
C ALA A 13 16.13 -27.76 42.44
N ASN A 14 15.65 -28.36 43.54
CA ASN A 14 14.21 -28.41 43.83
C ASN A 14 13.64 -27.08 44.36
N ALA A 15 14.42 -26.26 45.07
CA ALA A 15 13.98 -24.92 45.46
C ALA A 15 13.85 -23.97 44.26
N ASN A 16 14.74 -24.07 43.26
CA ASN A 16 14.61 -23.30 42.02
C ASN A 16 13.48 -23.80 41.11
N ALA A 17 13.20 -25.11 41.09
CA ALA A 17 12.08 -25.66 40.35
C ALA A 17 10.72 -25.24 40.94
N ASN A 18 10.61 -25.16 42.28
CA ASN A 18 9.36 -24.75 42.95
C ASN A 18 9.19 -23.23 43.07
N ALA A 19 10.28 -22.44 43.11
CA ALA A 19 10.20 -20.98 43.01
C ALA A 19 9.77 -20.51 41.62
N ASN A 20 10.08 -21.28 40.57
CA ASN A 20 9.63 -21.00 39.21
C ASN A 20 8.18 -21.43 38.96
N ALA A 21 7.64 -22.37 39.75
CA ALA A 21 6.25 -22.82 39.66
C ALA A 21 5.25 -21.92 40.40
N ASN A 22 5.69 -21.20 41.46
CA ASN A 22 4.81 -20.31 42.24
C ASN A 22 4.92 -18.82 41.89
N ALA A 23 5.72 -18.45 40.88
CA ALA A 23 5.68 -17.13 40.26
C ALA A 23 4.62 -17.02 39.14
N HIS A 24 3.74 -18.02 39.01
CA HIS A 24 2.60 -18.04 38.07
C HIS A 24 1.27 -17.68 38.76
N GLY A 25 1.33 -16.79 39.75
CA GLY A 25 0.16 -16.18 40.37
C GLY A 25 0.02 -14.74 39.90
N HIS A 26 -0.97 -14.51 39.03
CA HIS A 26 -1.50 -13.21 38.56
C HIS A 26 -0.93 -12.63 37.26
N GLY A 27 -1.50 -13.13 36.16
CA GLY A 27 -1.48 -12.48 34.86
C GLY A 27 -1.63 -13.48 33.72
N HIS A 28 -2.83 -14.03 33.51
CA HIS A 28 -3.12 -14.85 32.32
C HIS A 28 -3.05 -13.98 31.05
N GLY A 29 -1.85 -13.78 30.52
CA GLY A 29 -1.66 -13.40 29.12
C GLY A 29 -1.80 -14.65 28.26
N HIS A 30 -3.03 -15.04 27.92
CA HIS A 30 -3.23 -16.08 26.92
C HIS A 30 -2.52 -15.67 25.63
N ALA A 31 -1.62 -16.52 25.12
CA ALA A 31 -1.08 -16.37 23.77
C ALA A 31 -2.27 -16.17 22.80
N PRO A 32 -2.22 -15.18 21.90
CA PRO A 32 -3.38 -14.80 21.10
C PRO A 32 -3.81 -15.97 20.24
N ARG A 33 -5.13 -16.18 20.16
CA ARG A 33 -5.70 -17.18 19.27
C ARG A 33 -5.60 -16.68 17.83
N GLU A 34 -5.22 -17.57 16.92
CA GLU A 34 -5.23 -17.25 15.50
C GLU A 34 -6.65 -16.85 15.05
N ALA A 35 -6.77 -15.72 14.37
CA ALA A 35 -8.02 -15.26 13.79
C ALA A 35 -8.42 -16.19 12.64
N GLY A 36 -9.66 -16.68 12.67
CA GLY A 36 -10.23 -17.43 11.56
C GLY A 36 -10.30 -16.57 10.30
N ALA A 37 -10.08 -17.17 9.12
CA ALA A 37 -9.97 -16.45 7.84
C ALA A 37 -11.14 -15.47 7.59
N ALA A 38 -12.38 -15.89 7.86
CA ALA A 38 -13.56 -15.03 7.69
C ALA A 38 -13.54 -13.79 8.60
N SER A 39 -13.26 -13.98 9.89
CA SER A 39 -13.15 -12.88 10.86
C SER A 39 -12.00 -11.93 10.52
N PHE A 40 -10.89 -12.47 10.03
CA PHE A 40 -9.73 -11.72 9.60
C PHE A 40 -10.05 -10.84 8.38
N PHE A 41 -10.66 -11.41 7.33
CA PHE A 41 -11.08 -10.66 6.14
C PHE A 41 -12.12 -9.58 6.47
N LEU A 42 -13.10 -9.88 7.33
CA LEU A 42 -14.08 -8.89 7.79
C LEU A 42 -13.38 -7.70 8.47
N MET A 43 -12.44 -7.97 9.38
CA MET A 43 -11.73 -6.92 10.09
C MET A 43 -10.77 -6.14 9.19
N GLN A 44 -10.19 -6.77 8.17
CA GLN A 44 -9.45 -6.04 7.13
C GLN A 44 -10.35 -5.12 6.30
N ASN A 45 -11.56 -5.54 5.95
CA ASN A 45 -12.52 -4.65 5.28
C ASN A 45 -12.87 -3.45 6.17
N VAL A 46 -13.08 -3.66 7.47
CA VAL A 46 -13.31 -2.56 8.44
C VAL A 46 -12.11 -1.62 8.49
N ARG A 47 -10.87 -2.15 8.51
CA ARG A 47 -9.62 -1.38 8.44
C ARG A 47 -9.55 -0.47 7.21
N HIS A 48 -10.15 -0.92 6.12
CA HIS A 48 -10.04 -0.27 4.81
C HIS A 48 -11.26 0.57 4.45
N ALA A 49 -12.39 0.44 5.15
CA ALA A 49 -13.64 1.12 4.83
C ALA A 49 -13.47 2.65 4.69
N ILE A 50 -12.80 3.30 5.65
CA ILE A 50 -12.57 4.76 5.59
C ILE A 50 -11.27 5.10 4.86
N PRO A 51 -10.08 4.58 5.27
CA PRO A 51 -8.80 5.04 4.71
C PRO A 51 -8.60 4.63 3.25
N VAL A 52 -9.33 3.62 2.77
CA VAL A 52 -9.19 3.08 1.41
C VAL A 52 -10.44 3.34 0.58
N ALA A 53 -11.60 2.85 1.02
CA ALA A 53 -12.85 2.97 0.28
C ALA A 53 -13.38 4.42 0.28
N GLY A 54 -13.48 5.06 1.45
CA GLY A 54 -13.93 6.44 1.57
C GLY A 54 -13.04 7.43 0.82
N VAL A 55 -11.72 7.35 1.01
CA VAL A 55 -10.75 8.18 0.28
C VAL A 55 -10.90 8.03 -1.23
N ARG A 56 -10.96 6.78 -1.72
CA ARG A 56 -11.06 6.54 -3.16
C ARG A 56 -12.40 6.99 -3.73
N THR A 57 -13.47 6.90 -2.95
CA THR A 57 -14.79 7.44 -3.32
C THR A 57 -14.74 8.95 -3.57
N VAL A 58 -14.12 9.70 -2.67
CA VAL A 58 -13.96 11.16 -2.82
C VAL A 58 -13.04 11.49 -3.99
N VAL A 59 -11.87 10.85 -4.05
CA VAL A 59 -10.87 11.17 -5.09
C VAL A 59 -11.37 10.79 -6.48
N GLN A 60 -11.90 9.57 -6.68
CA GLN A 60 -12.35 9.08 -7.99
C GLN A 60 -13.77 9.54 -8.37
N GLY A 61 -14.64 9.78 -7.38
CA GLY A 61 -16.03 10.19 -7.64
C GLY A 61 -16.25 11.69 -7.70
N VAL A 62 -15.35 12.48 -7.11
CA VAL A 62 -15.48 13.95 -7.03
C VAL A 62 -14.27 14.64 -7.65
N ILE A 63 -13.08 14.47 -7.07
CA ILE A 63 -11.94 15.32 -7.41
C ILE A 63 -11.42 15.06 -8.84
N ALA A 64 -11.18 13.80 -9.19
CA ALA A 64 -10.64 13.44 -10.50
C ALA A 64 -11.60 13.78 -11.66
N PRO A 65 -12.92 13.53 -11.56
CA PRO A 65 -13.88 13.99 -12.57
C PRO A 65 -13.89 15.51 -12.73
N GLU A 66 -13.81 16.29 -11.65
CA GLU A 66 -13.79 17.76 -11.74
C GLU A 66 -12.49 18.28 -12.39
N LEU A 67 -11.32 17.69 -12.08
CA LEU A 67 -10.09 18.07 -12.80
C LEU A 67 -10.19 17.68 -14.29
N ALA A 68 -10.71 16.49 -14.60
CA ALA A 68 -10.90 16.06 -15.98
C ALA A 68 -11.86 17.00 -16.75
N ARG A 69 -12.93 17.51 -16.11
CA ARG A 69 -13.77 18.57 -16.72
C ARG A 69 -12.95 19.84 -16.97
N ALA A 70 -12.15 20.26 -15.98
CA ALA A 70 -11.33 21.46 -16.08
C ALA A 70 -10.28 21.42 -17.21
N VAL A 71 -9.80 20.24 -17.62
CA VAL A 71 -8.90 20.09 -18.77
C VAL A 71 -9.47 20.75 -20.04
N VAL A 72 -10.79 20.65 -20.24
CA VAL A 72 -11.47 21.24 -21.40
C VAL A 72 -12.04 22.60 -21.08
N SER A 73 -12.71 22.77 -19.93
CA SER A 73 -13.42 24.01 -19.61
C SER A 73 -12.52 25.14 -19.09
N HIS A 74 -11.42 24.79 -18.39
CA HIS A 74 -10.50 25.72 -17.75
C HIS A 74 -9.04 25.22 -17.87
N PRO A 75 -8.51 25.09 -19.10
CA PRO A 75 -7.24 24.39 -19.35
C PRO A 75 -6.04 25.00 -18.63
N THR A 76 -6.04 26.31 -18.36
CA THR A 76 -5.00 26.98 -17.57
C THR A 76 -5.05 26.58 -16.10
N ALA A 77 -6.23 26.50 -15.50
CA ALA A 77 -6.42 26.06 -14.12
C ALA A 77 -6.08 24.57 -13.97
N ALA A 78 -6.43 23.74 -14.95
CA ALA A 78 -6.07 22.32 -14.96
C ALA A 78 -4.54 22.13 -14.96
N VAL A 79 -3.82 22.82 -15.85
CA VAL A 79 -2.35 22.77 -15.89
C VAL A 79 -1.74 23.28 -14.59
N ALA A 80 -2.26 24.36 -14.01
CA ALA A 80 -1.78 24.86 -12.72
C ALA A 80 -1.96 23.83 -11.60
N ALA A 81 -3.13 23.18 -11.53
CA ALA A 81 -3.41 22.14 -10.53
C ALA A 81 -2.50 20.91 -10.71
N GLN A 82 -2.33 20.42 -11.95
CA GLN A 82 -1.42 19.31 -12.25
C GLN A 82 0.04 19.66 -11.95
N THR A 83 0.46 20.89 -12.24
CA THR A 83 1.81 21.38 -11.93
C THR A 83 2.03 21.45 -10.42
N ALA A 84 1.04 21.95 -9.66
CA ALA A 84 1.10 21.99 -8.21
C ALA A 84 1.18 20.57 -7.60
N LEU A 85 0.42 19.61 -8.13
CA LEU A 85 0.49 18.21 -7.72
C LEU A 85 1.87 17.59 -8.03
N ALA A 86 2.41 17.83 -9.23
CA ALA A 86 3.74 17.36 -9.61
C ALA A 86 4.84 17.96 -8.72
N ALA A 87 4.78 19.27 -8.46
CA ALA A 87 5.73 19.97 -7.58
C ALA A 87 5.65 19.46 -6.14
N TYR A 88 4.44 19.28 -5.60
CA TYR A 88 4.24 18.68 -4.29
C TYR A 88 4.81 17.25 -4.24
N SER A 89 4.56 16.44 -5.28
CA SER A 89 5.10 15.09 -5.34
C SER A 89 6.63 15.08 -5.42
N LEU A 90 7.25 16.03 -6.14
CA LEU A 90 8.70 16.14 -6.21
C LEU A 90 9.30 16.50 -4.85
N GLY A 91 8.72 17.49 -4.17
CA GLY A 91 9.14 17.88 -2.82
C GLY A 91 9.04 16.70 -1.84
N ARG A 92 7.92 15.97 -1.86
CA ARG A 92 7.72 14.76 -1.05
C ARG A 92 8.78 13.69 -1.34
N ARG A 93 9.13 13.46 -2.61
CA ARG A 93 10.17 12.50 -3.00
C ARG A 93 11.56 12.90 -2.52
N ILE A 94 11.92 14.17 -2.63
CA ILE A 94 13.21 14.69 -2.10
C ILE A 94 13.29 14.40 -0.59
N VAL A 95 12.22 14.68 0.16
CA VAL A 95 12.17 14.38 1.60
C VAL A 95 12.30 12.88 1.88
N SER A 96 11.58 12.04 1.14
CA SER A 96 11.64 10.57 1.23
C SER A 96 13.06 10.04 0.94
N GLN A 97 13.72 10.57 -0.08
CA GLN A 97 15.08 10.17 -0.44
C GLN A 97 16.09 10.58 0.63
N ILE A 98 16.03 11.84 1.10
CA ILE A 98 16.86 12.32 2.21
C ILE A 98 16.67 11.44 3.45
N HIS A 99 15.43 11.08 3.77
CA HIS A 99 15.14 10.18 4.89
C HIS A 99 15.82 8.82 4.72
N SER A 100 15.63 8.17 3.56
CA SER A 100 16.20 6.85 3.30
C SER A 100 17.74 6.85 3.31
N GLU A 101 18.37 7.91 2.80
CA GLU A 101 19.83 8.02 2.74
C GLU A 101 20.46 8.42 4.09
N SER A 102 19.73 9.17 4.94
CA SER A 102 20.19 9.49 6.31
C SER A 102 20.44 8.24 7.18
N SER A 103 19.83 7.11 6.81
CA SER A 103 19.97 5.81 7.48
C SER A 103 20.18 4.69 6.45
N ALA A 104 21.05 4.93 5.47
CA ALA A 104 21.23 4.06 4.30
C ALA A 104 21.47 2.58 4.64
N GLN A 105 22.27 2.27 5.68
CA GLN A 105 22.54 0.89 6.08
C GLN A 105 21.26 0.17 6.54
N VAL A 106 20.40 0.86 7.29
CA VAL A 106 19.13 0.33 7.81
C VAL A 106 18.12 0.20 6.69
N ALA A 107 18.07 1.19 5.80
CA ALA A 107 17.23 1.14 4.62
C ALA A 107 17.58 -0.06 3.73
N ASN A 108 18.88 -0.33 3.51
CA ASN A 108 19.34 -1.47 2.72
C ASN A 108 18.98 -2.81 3.36
N GLN A 109 19.22 -2.98 4.67
CA GLN A 109 18.89 -4.20 5.40
C GLN A 109 17.38 -4.48 5.40
N ALA A 110 16.58 -3.45 5.65
CA ALA A 110 15.13 -3.56 5.66
C ALA A 110 14.55 -3.82 4.26
N PHE A 111 15.14 -3.25 3.21
CA PHE A 111 14.75 -3.51 1.82
C PHE A 111 15.10 -4.94 1.38
N ALA A 112 16.24 -5.48 1.83
CA ALA A 112 16.65 -6.85 1.52
C ALA A 112 15.85 -7.90 2.31
N GLY A 113 15.28 -7.53 3.46
CA GLY A 113 14.63 -8.46 4.38
C GLY A 113 15.63 -9.29 5.21
N ASP A 114 16.92 -8.94 5.15
CA ASP A 114 18.02 -9.63 5.84
C ASP A 114 18.83 -8.63 6.67
N ILE A 115 18.80 -8.82 7.99
CA ILE A 115 19.52 -7.96 8.95
C ILE A 115 21.03 -8.27 8.94
N GLY A 116 21.41 -9.49 8.51
CA GLY A 116 22.79 -9.97 8.45
C GLY A 116 23.56 -9.65 7.16
N GLN A 117 22.90 -9.33 6.05
CA GLN A 117 23.60 -8.98 4.80
C GLN A 117 23.92 -7.48 4.76
N GLN A 118 25.18 -7.15 4.99
CA GLN A 118 25.68 -5.78 4.93
C GLN A 118 26.03 -5.40 3.48
N ASN A 119 25.53 -4.23 3.05
CA ASN A 119 26.16 -3.32 2.08
C ASN A 119 25.74 -3.28 0.60
N ASN A 120 24.75 -4.04 0.10
CA ASN A 120 24.32 -3.83 -1.28
C ASN A 120 23.20 -2.76 -1.40
N SER A 121 23.57 -1.51 -1.71
CA SER A 121 22.61 -0.41 -1.91
C SER A 121 22.00 -0.37 -3.31
N VAL A 122 22.55 -1.13 -4.27
CA VAL A 122 22.17 -1.06 -5.68
C VAL A 122 20.69 -1.44 -5.91
N PRO A 123 20.16 -2.55 -5.35
CA PRO A 123 18.77 -2.94 -5.59
C PRO A 123 17.76 -1.89 -5.11
N ARG A 124 17.99 -1.31 -3.93
CA ARG A 124 17.12 -0.27 -3.35
C ARG A 124 17.14 0.99 -4.20
N ARG A 125 18.34 1.50 -4.52
CA ARG A 125 18.49 2.75 -5.29
C ARG A 125 17.96 2.63 -6.71
N VAL A 126 18.20 1.49 -7.37
CA VAL A 126 17.62 1.18 -8.70
C VAL A 126 16.10 1.21 -8.62
N TRP A 127 15.50 0.57 -7.61
CA TRP A 127 14.06 0.57 -7.43
C TRP A 127 13.49 1.97 -7.15
N GLN A 128 14.11 2.75 -6.26
CA GLN A 128 13.72 4.15 -6.02
C GLN A 128 13.84 5.00 -7.30
N GLY A 129 14.86 4.75 -8.13
CA GLY A 129 15.05 5.37 -9.43
C GLY A 129 13.92 5.02 -10.41
N ILE A 130 13.57 3.74 -10.53
CA ILE A 130 12.45 3.26 -11.35
C ILE A 130 11.13 3.89 -10.90
N GLN A 131 10.87 3.92 -9.58
CA GLN A 131 9.68 4.58 -9.04
C GLN A 131 9.64 6.06 -9.40
N SER A 132 10.76 6.76 -9.19
CA SER A 132 10.86 8.19 -9.48
C SER A 132 10.64 8.49 -10.96
N ALA A 133 11.27 7.72 -11.84
CA ALA A 133 11.13 7.86 -13.29
C ALA A 133 9.71 7.55 -13.75
N GLY A 134 9.09 6.47 -13.24
CA GLY A 134 7.73 6.10 -13.60
C GLY A 134 6.69 7.13 -13.17
N ILE A 135 6.81 7.67 -11.95
CA ILE A 135 5.87 8.70 -11.50
C ILE A 135 6.11 10.02 -12.23
N ALA A 136 7.37 10.48 -12.36
CA ALA A 136 7.67 11.71 -13.09
C ALA A 136 7.24 11.61 -14.56
N GLY A 137 7.50 10.47 -15.21
CA GLY A 137 7.05 10.20 -16.57
C GLY A 137 5.53 10.26 -16.70
N GLY A 138 4.78 9.71 -15.75
CA GLY A 138 3.32 9.84 -15.69
C GLY A 138 2.85 11.29 -15.50
N ASP A 139 3.48 12.04 -14.59
CA ASP A 139 3.19 13.45 -14.35
C ASP A 139 3.41 14.31 -15.61
N PHE A 140 4.56 14.12 -16.27
CA PHE A 140 4.89 14.83 -17.50
C PHE A 140 3.97 14.44 -18.65
N ALA A 141 3.63 13.15 -18.79
CA ALA A 141 2.70 12.70 -19.82
C ALA A 141 1.30 13.31 -19.62
N ALA A 142 0.78 13.36 -18.39
CA ALA A 142 -0.52 13.96 -18.10
C ALA A 142 -0.55 15.47 -18.37
N LEU A 143 0.50 16.19 -17.98
CA LEU A 143 0.68 17.61 -18.28
C LEU A 143 0.81 17.87 -19.78
N ALA A 144 1.68 17.11 -20.46
CA ALA A 144 1.92 17.26 -21.90
C ALA A 144 0.65 16.99 -22.71
N LEU A 145 -0.12 15.95 -22.37
CA LEU A 145 -1.41 15.67 -23.01
C LEU A 145 -2.41 16.82 -22.80
N THR A 146 -2.46 17.40 -21.60
CA THR A 146 -3.34 18.55 -21.28
C THR A 146 -2.94 19.81 -22.05
N ILE A 147 -1.64 20.05 -22.22
CA ILE A 147 -1.15 21.17 -23.02
C ILE A 147 -1.42 20.93 -24.51
N ALA A 148 -1.11 19.74 -25.01
CA ALA A 148 -1.30 19.36 -26.40
C ALA A 148 -2.78 19.34 -26.81
N SER A 149 -3.69 18.98 -25.90
CA SER A 149 -5.13 18.98 -26.19
C SER A 149 -5.72 20.36 -26.43
N ARG A 150 -4.99 21.44 -26.09
CA ARG A 150 -5.41 22.83 -26.38
C ARG A 150 -5.37 23.14 -27.86
N SER A 151 -4.40 22.59 -28.59
CA SER A 151 -4.25 22.76 -30.04
C SER A 151 -4.74 21.55 -30.84
N ASN A 152 -4.96 20.40 -30.20
CA ASN A 152 -5.47 19.20 -30.84
C ASN A 152 -6.69 18.62 -30.09
N PRO A 153 -7.92 18.95 -30.52
CA PRO A 153 -9.14 18.46 -29.89
C PRO A 153 -9.26 16.93 -29.83
N ALA A 154 -8.62 16.20 -30.75
CA ALA A 154 -8.64 14.73 -30.75
C ALA A 154 -7.96 14.12 -29.51
N LEU A 155 -7.09 14.89 -28.84
CA LEU A 155 -6.39 14.44 -27.63
C LEU A 155 -7.16 14.72 -26.33
N GLN A 156 -8.31 15.41 -26.38
CA GLN A 156 -9.03 15.82 -25.17
C GLN A 156 -9.41 14.62 -24.29
N GLY A 157 -9.94 13.53 -24.87
CA GLY A 157 -10.30 12.34 -24.10
C GLY A 157 -9.11 11.72 -23.37
N ALA A 158 -7.97 11.60 -24.05
CA ALA A 158 -6.73 11.07 -23.46
C ALA A 158 -6.17 12.01 -22.39
N ALA A 159 -6.22 13.33 -22.61
CA ALA A 159 -5.79 14.34 -21.64
C ALA A 159 -6.63 14.33 -20.37
N GLN A 160 -7.95 14.23 -20.50
CA GLN A 160 -8.89 14.11 -19.38
C GLN A 160 -8.61 12.84 -18.56
N ALA A 161 -8.41 11.71 -19.24
CA ALA A 161 -8.10 10.44 -18.58
C ALA A 161 -6.73 10.48 -17.87
N ALA A 162 -5.69 11.02 -18.51
CA ALA A 162 -4.36 11.14 -17.92
C ALA A 162 -4.35 12.09 -16.71
N ALA A 163 -5.05 13.23 -16.78
CA ALA A 163 -5.22 14.14 -15.66
C ALA A 163 -5.95 13.47 -14.48
N ALA A 164 -7.00 12.70 -14.76
CA ALA A 164 -7.70 11.93 -13.74
C ALA A 164 -6.77 10.88 -13.10
N ILE A 165 -6.01 10.11 -13.89
CA ILE A 165 -5.04 9.12 -13.39
C ILE A 165 -4.00 9.79 -12.48
N GLN A 166 -3.45 10.94 -12.89
CA GLN A 166 -2.49 11.68 -12.09
C GLN A 166 -3.04 12.08 -10.73
N VAL A 167 -4.23 12.68 -10.70
CA VAL A 167 -4.90 13.07 -9.45
C VAL A 167 -5.17 11.88 -8.57
N VAL A 168 -5.73 10.81 -9.15
CA VAL A 168 -6.05 9.59 -8.41
C VAL A 168 -4.79 9.02 -7.80
N ALA A 169 -3.72 8.87 -8.56
CA ALA A 169 -2.46 8.31 -8.08
C ALA A 169 -1.92 9.10 -6.88
N HIS A 170 -1.85 10.43 -6.98
CA HIS A 170 -1.29 11.29 -5.92
C HIS A 170 -2.19 11.42 -4.71
N LEU A 171 -3.43 11.87 -4.90
CA LEU A 171 -4.32 12.18 -3.78
C LEU A 171 -4.74 10.91 -3.05
N GLN A 172 -5.02 9.81 -3.77
CA GLN A 172 -5.38 8.56 -3.12
C GLN A 172 -4.22 8.03 -2.27
N ALA A 173 -2.98 8.06 -2.79
CA ALA A 173 -1.82 7.62 -2.02
C ALA A 173 -1.61 8.45 -0.75
N GLN A 174 -1.73 9.78 -0.87
CA GLN A 174 -1.54 10.73 0.23
C GLN A 174 -2.63 10.58 1.30
N PHE A 175 -3.90 10.67 0.93
CA PHE A 175 -5.00 10.59 1.89
C PHE A 175 -5.11 9.19 2.51
N ARG A 176 -4.84 8.13 1.74
CA ARG A 176 -4.84 6.77 2.29
C ARG A 176 -3.76 6.60 3.33
N GLU A 177 -2.52 7.01 3.06
CA GLU A 177 -1.46 6.88 4.06
C GLU A 177 -1.69 7.83 5.25
N ALA A 178 -2.25 9.03 5.02
CA ALA A 178 -2.67 9.92 6.10
C ALA A 178 -3.70 9.28 7.03
N LEU A 179 -4.69 8.55 6.50
CA LEU A 179 -5.75 7.95 7.30
C LEU A 179 -5.44 6.52 7.77
N ARG A 180 -4.41 5.87 7.23
CA ARG A 180 -4.04 4.49 7.57
C ARG A 180 -3.83 4.23 9.07
N PRO A 181 -3.20 5.13 9.86
CA PRO A 181 -3.04 4.94 11.30
C PRO A 181 -4.36 4.99 12.08
N ALA A 182 -5.40 5.57 11.50
CA ALA A 182 -6.63 5.86 12.21
C ALA A 182 -7.41 4.59 12.55
N ILE A 183 -7.22 3.48 11.82
CA ILE A 183 -7.90 2.21 12.10
C ILE A 183 -6.91 1.06 11.88
N ASN A 184 -6.51 0.39 12.96
CA ASN A 184 -5.73 -0.85 12.89
C ASN A 184 -6.44 -1.97 13.65
N THR A 185 -7.05 -2.89 12.91
CA THR A 185 -7.91 -3.95 13.45
C THR A 185 -7.30 -5.36 13.42
N VAL A 186 -6.11 -5.48 12.84
CA VAL A 186 -5.43 -6.75 12.58
C VAL A 186 -3.95 -6.59 12.90
N HIS A 187 -3.38 -7.60 13.55
CA HIS A 187 -1.97 -7.64 13.90
C HIS A 187 -1.38 -9.04 13.71
N VAL A 188 -0.07 -9.09 13.47
CA VAL A 188 0.71 -10.34 13.41
C VAL A 188 1.72 -10.35 14.53
N GLY A 189 1.66 -11.39 15.36
CA GLY A 189 2.59 -11.64 16.44
C GLY A 189 1.95 -12.37 17.62
N ASN A 190 2.67 -12.43 18.73
CA ASN A 190 2.26 -13.17 19.93
C ASN A 190 1.49 -12.33 20.96
N GLY A 191 1.04 -11.12 20.60
CA GLY A 191 0.08 -10.30 21.37
C GLY A 191 0.60 -9.74 22.70
N ASP A 192 1.70 -10.29 23.25
CA ASP A 192 2.33 -9.82 24.46
C ASP A 192 3.26 -8.63 24.16
N PRO A 193 2.96 -7.42 24.68
CA PRO A 193 3.82 -6.26 24.49
C PRO A 193 5.20 -6.41 25.14
N ASN A 194 5.38 -7.37 26.06
CA ASN A 194 6.64 -7.63 26.74
C ASN A 194 7.55 -8.62 25.99
N VAL A 195 7.02 -9.33 24.99
CA VAL A 195 7.84 -10.20 24.15
C VAL A 195 8.27 -9.44 22.90
N ALA A 196 9.58 -9.27 22.75
CA ALA A 196 10.13 -8.65 21.56
C ALA A 196 9.77 -9.48 20.32
N GLN A 197 9.07 -8.88 19.37
CA GLN A 197 8.77 -9.54 18.10
C GLN A 197 10.08 -9.92 17.39
N PRO A 198 10.20 -11.14 16.86
CA PRO A 198 11.40 -11.59 16.18
C PRO A 198 11.68 -10.68 14.98
N PRO A 199 12.94 -10.30 14.75
CA PRO A 199 13.31 -9.40 13.67
C PRO A 199 12.93 -9.95 12.29
N GLU A 200 12.90 -11.27 12.14
CA GLU A 200 12.59 -11.96 10.88
C GLU A 200 11.14 -11.73 10.40
N GLY A 201 10.20 -11.46 11.32
CA GLY A 201 8.80 -11.29 10.99
C GLY A 201 8.41 -9.91 10.45
N ARG A 202 9.16 -8.88 10.83
CA ARG A 202 8.89 -7.49 10.46
C ARG A 202 9.38 -7.15 9.05
N ASN A 203 10.44 -7.80 8.58
CA ASN A 203 11.10 -7.51 7.31
C ASN A 203 11.12 -8.76 6.42
N LEU A 204 10.03 -9.00 5.68
CA LEU A 204 9.92 -10.07 4.68
C LEU A 204 11.03 -9.94 3.63
N ARG A 205 11.64 -11.06 3.28
CA ARG A 205 12.55 -11.17 2.14
C ARG A 205 11.70 -11.21 0.87
N PRO A 206 12.23 -10.76 -0.27
CA PRO A 206 11.57 -10.93 -1.56
C PRO A 206 11.16 -12.39 -1.86
N ALA A 207 11.91 -13.37 -1.32
CA ALA A 207 11.62 -14.80 -1.45
C ALA A 207 10.41 -15.26 -0.61
N ASP A 208 10.10 -14.58 0.50
CA ASP A 208 8.94 -14.92 1.33
C ASP A 208 7.62 -14.49 0.64
N VAL A 209 7.69 -13.55 -0.32
CA VAL A 209 6.60 -13.21 -1.24
C VAL A 209 6.72 -14.08 -2.50
N THR A 210 6.21 -15.30 -2.40
CA THR A 210 6.37 -16.34 -3.42
C THR A 210 5.71 -15.98 -4.76
N LEU A 211 6.13 -16.63 -5.84
CA LEU A 211 5.50 -16.48 -7.16
C LEU A 211 4.00 -16.81 -7.11
N THR A 212 3.61 -17.82 -6.33
CA THR A 212 2.20 -18.18 -6.12
C THR A 212 1.42 -17.05 -5.46
N MET A 213 1.98 -16.38 -4.45
CA MET A 213 1.33 -15.22 -3.83
C MET A 213 1.19 -14.06 -4.81
N ARG A 214 2.24 -13.78 -5.59
CA ARG A 214 2.21 -12.73 -6.64
C ARG A 214 1.15 -13.03 -7.69
N GLY A 215 1.07 -14.27 -8.17
CA GLY A 215 0.06 -14.72 -9.13
C GLY A 215 -1.35 -14.66 -8.56
N THR A 216 -1.54 -15.10 -7.31
CA THR A 216 -2.85 -15.05 -6.62
C THR A 216 -3.32 -13.61 -6.44
N PHE A 217 -2.42 -12.72 -5.99
CA PHE A 217 -2.71 -11.31 -5.88
C PHE A 217 -3.05 -10.68 -7.24
N GLY A 218 -2.24 -10.95 -8.26
CA GLY A 218 -2.47 -10.44 -9.61
C GLY A 218 -3.81 -10.89 -10.20
N ALA A 219 -4.17 -12.16 -10.03
CA ALA A 219 -5.46 -12.70 -10.47
C ALA A 219 -6.63 -12.07 -9.70
N ALA A 220 -6.54 -11.97 -8.38
CA ALA A 220 -7.57 -11.33 -7.56
C ALA A 220 -7.74 -9.85 -7.91
N ALA A 221 -6.63 -9.12 -8.04
CA ALA A 221 -6.63 -7.71 -8.44
C ALA A 221 -7.27 -7.52 -9.83
N ALA A 222 -6.96 -8.38 -10.80
CA ALA A 222 -7.59 -8.34 -12.13
C ALA A 222 -9.10 -8.59 -12.06
N VAL A 223 -9.55 -9.62 -11.36
CA VAL A 223 -10.99 -9.96 -11.26
C VAL A 223 -11.77 -8.86 -10.55
N ILE A 224 -11.23 -8.33 -9.45
CA ILE A 224 -11.86 -7.24 -8.70
C ILE A 224 -11.88 -5.97 -9.54
N ASP A 225 -10.76 -5.61 -10.19
CA ASP A 225 -10.68 -4.42 -11.05
C ASP A 225 -11.68 -4.53 -12.22
N MET A 226 -11.70 -5.66 -12.94
CA MET A 226 -12.66 -5.91 -14.03
C MET A 226 -14.10 -5.75 -13.55
N GLY A 227 -14.47 -6.42 -12.46
CA GLY A 227 -15.82 -6.36 -11.90
C GLY A 227 -16.20 -4.94 -11.50
N THR A 228 -15.29 -4.21 -10.86
CA THR A 228 -15.55 -2.83 -10.43
C THR A 228 -15.67 -1.88 -11.60
N GLN A 229 -14.87 -2.02 -12.66
CA GLN A 229 -14.96 -1.18 -13.84
C GLN A 229 -16.26 -1.41 -14.61
N LEU A 230 -16.70 -2.66 -14.76
CA LEU A 230 -17.99 -2.98 -15.37
C LEU A 230 -19.16 -2.40 -14.56
N LEU A 231 -19.12 -2.51 -13.23
CA LEU A 231 -20.13 -1.93 -12.35
C LEU A 231 -20.13 -0.40 -12.40
N MET A 232 -18.96 0.23 -12.42
CA MET A 232 -18.82 1.68 -12.59
C MET A 232 -19.39 2.15 -13.92
N GLN A 233 -19.05 1.48 -15.02
CA GLN A 233 -19.57 1.80 -16.35
C GLN A 233 -21.09 1.68 -16.39
N ARG A 234 -21.65 0.62 -15.79
CA ARG A 234 -23.11 0.45 -15.65
C ARG A 234 -23.75 1.58 -14.84
N ALA A 235 -23.14 1.97 -13.71
CA ALA A 235 -23.63 3.07 -12.88
C ALA A 235 -23.55 4.43 -13.60
N LEU A 236 -22.56 4.62 -14.48
CA LEU A 236 -22.37 5.84 -15.26
C LEU A 236 -23.18 5.87 -16.56
N GLY A 237 -23.96 4.83 -16.87
CA GLY A 237 -24.69 4.71 -18.14
C GLY A 237 -23.77 4.65 -19.36
N GLY A 238 -22.56 4.09 -19.20
CA GLY A 238 -21.56 3.97 -20.25
C GLY A 238 -20.76 5.24 -20.55
N GLN A 239 -21.02 6.34 -19.84
CA GLN A 239 -20.28 7.59 -19.98
C GLN A 239 -19.05 7.62 -19.05
N PRO A 240 -17.99 8.35 -19.39
CA PRO A 240 -16.92 8.62 -18.44
C PRO A 240 -17.42 9.50 -17.29
N ALA A 241 -16.83 9.34 -16.11
CA ALA A 241 -17.30 10.00 -14.88
C ALA A 241 -17.33 11.54 -14.95
N TRP A 242 -16.46 12.14 -15.77
CA TRP A 242 -16.42 13.59 -16.01
C TRP A 242 -17.48 14.09 -16.99
N GLN A 243 -18.18 13.20 -17.71
CA GLN A 243 -19.33 13.55 -18.55
C GLN A 243 -20.67 13.19 -17.89
N ALA A 244 -20.65 12.30 -16.91
CA ALA A 244 -21.84 11.94 -16.12
C ALA A 244 -22.21 13.01 -15.08
N ALA A 245 -23.46 12.97 -14.61
CA ALA A 245 -23.93 13.76 -13.49
C ALA A 245 -23.12 13.46 -12.22
N ARG A 246 -22.89 14.48 -11.38
CA ARG A 246 -22.06 14.36 -10.17
C ARG A 246 -22.48 13.22 -9.24
N GLY A 247 -23.79 13.01 -9.04
CA GLY A 247 -24.29 11.90 -8.22
C GLY A 247 -23.90 10.51 -8.75
N LEU A 248 -23.91 10.32 -10.06
CA LEU A 248 -23.48 9.07 -10.69
C LEU A 248 -21.97 8.88 -10.61
N ALA A 249 -21.20 9.97 -10.77
CA ALA A 249 -19.75 9.95 -10.57
C ALA A 249 -19.38 9.56 -9.13
N ILE A 250 -20.09 10.09 -8.13
CA ILE A 250 -19.92 9.69 -6.72
C ILE A 250 -20.26 8.20 -6.53
N GLY A 251 -21.36 7.71 -7.11
CA GLY A 251 -21.73 6.31 -7.07
C GLY A 251 -20.68 5.38 -7.68
N ALA A 252 -20.12 5.76 -8.84
CA ALA A 252 -19.00 5.05 -9.46
C ALA A 252 -17.74 5.10 -8.58
N GLY A 253 -17.46 6.25 -7.94
CA GLY A 253 -16.39 6.37 -6.95
C GLY A 253 -16.57 5.41 -5.77
N ALA A 254 -17.81 5.23 -5.29
CA ALA A 254 -18.12 4.30 -4.21
C ALA A 254 -17.84 2.84 -4.60
N ILE A 255 -18.25 2.44 -5.81
CA ILE A 255 -17.95 1.11 -6.38
C ILE A 255 -16.44 0.89 -6.44
N ALA A 256 -15.70 1.88 -6.93
CA ALA A 256 -14.25 1.83 -7.02
C ALA A 256 -13.58 1.79 -5.64
N GLY A 257 -14.16 2.46 -4.66
CA GLY A 257 -13.77 2.41 -3.26
C GLY A 257 -13.89 1.00 -2.68
N VAL A 258 -15.06 0.36 -2.87
CA VAL A 258 -15.30 -1.03 -2.44
C VAL A 258 -14.34 -1.99 -3.14
N GLY A 259 -14.13 -1.84 -4.45
CA GLY A 259 -13.15 -2.64 -5.19
C GLY A 259 -11.75 -2.57 -4.58
N ASN A 260 -11.26 -1.37 -4.32
CA ASN A 260 -9.93 -1.18 -3.76
C ASN A 260 -9.81 -1.63 -2.30
N MET A 261 -10.90 -1.57 -1.54
CA MET A 261 -11.00 -2.18 -0.21
C MET A 261 -10.77 -3.69 -0.30
N LEU A 262 -11.49 -4.38 -1.20
CA LEU A 262 -11.34 -5.82 -1.43
C LEU A 262 -9.93 -6.18 -1.88
N THR A 263 -9.38 -5.49 -2.90
CA THR A 263 -8.02 -5.75 -3.39
C THR A 263 -6.98 -5.54 -2.29
N SER A 264 -7.15 -4.51 -1.46
CA SER A 264 -6.24 -4.24 -0.33
C SER A 264 -6.33 -5.31 0.75
N SER A 265 -7.51 -5.87 1.01
CA SER A 265 -7.66 -7.01 1.92
C SER A 265 -6.98 -8.26 1.38
N VAL A 266 -7.04 -8.53 0.07
CA VAL A 266 -6.26 -9.65 -0.50
C VAL A 266 -4.75 -9.41 -0.33
N GLU A 267 -4.27 -8.20 -0.60
CA GLU A 267 -2.87 -7.81 -0.39
C GLU A 267 -2.43 -8.06 1.06
N ASP A 268 -3.12 -7.42 2.02
CA ASP A 268 -2.78 -7.51 3.44
C ASP A 268 -2.89 -8.95 3.94
N HIS A 269 -3.88 -9.74 3.49
CA HIS A 269 -4.00 -11.15 3.88
C HIS A 269 -2.80 -11.98 3.44
N LEU A 270 -2.33 -11.81 2.21
CA LEU A 270 -1.16 -12.53 1.70
C LEU A 270 0.10 -12.11 2.47
N VAL A 271 0.29 -10.80 2.69
CA VAL A 271 1.45 -10.25 3.40
C VAL A 271 1.47 -10.69 4.86
N ASP A 272 0.35 -10.59 5.57
CA ASP A 272 0.23 -10.98 6.97
C ASP A 272 0.42 -12.50 7.15
N THR A 273 -0.02 -13.30 6.17
CA THR A 273 0.23 -14.75 6.15
C THR A 273 1.71 -15.08 5.99
N ALA A 274 2.41 -14.41 5.08
CA ALA A 274 3.85 -14.60 4.92
C ALA A 274 4.62 -14.13 6.17
N SER A 275 4.22 -13.00 6.77
CA SER A 275 4.81 -12.49 8.01
C SER A 275 4.64 -13.49 9.16
N ALA A 276 3.42 -14.00 9.35
CA ALA A 276 3.14 -15.00 10.39
C ALA A 276 3.98 -16.27 10.19
N ARG A 277 3.99 -16.83 8.97
CA ARG A 277 4.79 -18.03 8.65
C ARG A 277 6.27 -17.83 8.94
N ARG A 278 6.81 -16.65 8.65
CA ARG A 278 8.21 -16.35 8.94
C ARG A 278 8.48 -16.19 10.43
N MET A 279 7.61 -15.51 11.18
CA MET A 279 7.74 -15.42 12.63
C MET A 279 7.65 -16.79 13.32
N GLN A 280 6.82 -17.69 12.79
CA GLN A 280 6.66 -19.06 13.29
C GLN A 280 7.90 -19.94 13.11
N GLN A 281 8.84 -19.55 12.25
CA GLN A 281 10.14 -20.23 12.17
C GLN A 281 10.98 -20.00 13.44
N THR A 282 10.75 -18.88 14.12
CA THR A 282 11.46 -18.50 15.34
C THR A 282 10.66 -18.89 16.58
N ASP A 283 9.34 -18.63 16.58
CA ASP A 283 8.44 -19.03 17.67
C ASP A 283 7.01 -19.21 17.15
N ALA A 284 6.45 -20.40 17.36
CA ALA A 284 5.12 -20.81 16.93
C ALA A 284 3.97 -19.97 17.53
N SER A 285 4.21 -19.25 18.64
CA SER A 285 3.21 -18.36 19.27
C SER A 285 2.84 -17.14 18.41
N HIS A 286 3.59 -16.85 17.35
CA HIS A 286 3.34 -15.72 16.47
C HIS A 286 2.24 -16.05 15.45
N VAL A 287 1.05 -15.51 15.67
CA VAL A 287 -0.11 -15.73 14.80
C VAL A 287 -0.76 -14.43 14.37
N ARG A 288 -1.59 -14.50 13.34
CA ARG A 288 -2.49 -13.41 12.97
C ARG A 288 -3.62 -13.35 13.99
N HIS A 289 -3.86 -12.21 14.59
CA HIS A 289 -4.96 -12.04 15.54
C HIS A 289 -5.67 -10.70 15.32
N LEU A 290 -6.90 -10.66 15.80
CA LEU A 290 -7.68 -9.42 15.80
C LEU A 290 -7.18 -8.53 16.92
N HIS A 291 -7.06 -7.25 16.62
CA HIS A 291 -6.69 -6.23 17.57
C HIS A 291 -7.53 -4.99 17.31
N THR A 292 -7.50 -3.98 18.17
CA THR A 292 -8.10 -2.69 17.85
C THR A 292 -7.24 -1.61 18.45
N ASP A 293 -6.56 -0.88 17.58
CA ASP A 293 -5.75 0.28 17.94
C ASP A 293 -6.15 1.46 17.05
N LEU A 294 -6.27 2.63 17.68
CA LEU A 294 -6.54 3.90 17.03
C LEU A 294 -5.35 4.81 17.32
N ARG A 295 -4.62 5.22 16.27
CA ARG A 295 -3.48 6.12 16.42
C ARG A 295 -3.76 7.46 15.79
N ASN A 296 -3.27 8.53 16.42
CA ASN A 296 -3.31 9.85 15.84
C ASN A 296 -2.40 9.89 14.59
N PRO A 297 -2.95 10.10 13.38
CA PRO A 297 -2.16 10.09 12.16
C PRO A 297 -1.28 11.34 11.96
N PHE A 298 -1.50 12.40 12.75
CA PHE A 298 -0.83 13.69 12.56
C PHE A 298 0.40 13.86 13.45
N THR A 299 0.92 12.78 14.04
CA THR A 299 2.17 12.86 14.79
C THR A 299 3.37 13.01 13.85
N ARG A 300 4.41 13.73 14.26
CA ARG A 300 5.61 13.99 13.43
C ARG A 300 6.29 12.72 12.92
N ASN A 301 6.25 11.64 13.69
CA ASN A 301 6.78 10.33 13.30
C ASN A 301 5.95 9.66 12.19
N GLU A 302 4.66 9.98 12.15
CA GLU A 302 3.69 9.39 11.24
C GLU A 302 3.63 10.17 9.92
N LEU A 303 3.77 11.49 9.96
CA LEU A 303 3.91 12.34 8.77
C LEU A 303 5.12 11.96 7.90
N GLY A 304 6.26 11.58 8.51
CA GLY A 304 7.42 11.06 7.78
C GLY A 304 7.12 9.73 7.08
N ARG A 305 6.47 8.79 7.78
CA ARG A 305 6.06 7.50 7.23
C ARG A 305 5.13 7.65 6.02
N GLN A 306 4.21 8.60 6.10
CA GLN A 306 3.22 8.88 5.06
C GLN A 306 3.88 9.35 3.76
N ALA A 307 4.88 10.23 3.87
CA ALA A 307 5.59 10.76 2.72
C ALA A 307 6.29 9.66 1.92
N GLU A 308 6.85 8.65 2.59
CA GLU A 308 7.67 7.62 1.95
C GLU A 308 6.85 6.45 1.39
N ARG A 309 5.75 6.06 2.04
CA ARG A 309 4.86 5.00 1.53
C ARG A 309 3.99 5.44 0.37
N ALA A 310 3.72 6.74 0.27
CA ALA A 310 2.94 7.29 -0.82
C ALA A 310 3.61 7.01 -2.18
N ASP A 311 4.94 7.08 -2.33
CA ASP A 311 5.63 6.89 -3.63
C ASP A 311 5.36 5.54 -4.27
N ALA A 312 5.49 4.45 -3.51
CA ALA A 312 5.20 3.11 -4.02
C ALA A 312 3.75 2.99 -4.51
N ARG A 313 2.79 3.61 -3.80
CA ARG A 313 1.38 3.61 -4.19
C ARG A 313 1.08 4.48 -5.40
N VAL A 314 1.70 5.65 -5.48
CA VAL A 314 1.60 6.52 -6.64
C VAL A 314 2.11 5.77 -7.86
N PHE A 315 3.28 5.13 -7.78
CA PHE A 315 3.83 4.32 -8.87
C PHE A 315 2.88 3.19 -9.28
N ASN A 316 2.39 2.41 -8.31
CA ASN A 316 1.46 1.29 -8.54
C ASN A 316 0.10 1.71 -9.12
N THR A 317 -0.25 3.00 -9.07
CA THR A 317 -1.50 3.52 -9.66
C THR A 317 -1.23 4.21 -10.99
N MET A 318 -0.20 5.06 -11.02
CA MET A 318 0.17 5.89 -12.18
C MET A 318 0.63 5.01 -13.35
N VAL A 319 1.61 4.13 -13.13
CA VAL A 319 2.23 3.38 -14.24
C VAL A 319 1.25 2.41 -14.89
N PRO A 320 0.53 1.54 -14.16
CA PRO A 320 -0.51 0.69 -14.74
C PRO A 320 -1.61 1.51 -15.44
N GLY A 321 -2.05 2.60 -14.82
CA GLY A 321 -3.08 3.47 -15.39
C GLY A 321 -2.67 4.09 -16.73
N MET A 322 -1.44 4.60 -16.81
CA MET A 322 -0.92 5.21 -18.04
C MET A 322 -0.65 4.17 -19.13
N ILE A 323 -0.19 2.96 -18.78
CA ILE A 323 -0.05 1.85 -19.73
C ILE A 323 -1.41 1.45 -20.28
N ALA A 324 -2.41 1.26 -19.41
CA ALA A 324 -3.76 0.90 -19.82
C ALA A 324 -4.37 1.98 -20.73
N LEU A 325 -4.21 3.27 -20.40
CA LEU A 325 -4.62 4.38 -21.25
C LEU A 325 -3.95 4.30 -22.64
N GLY A 326 -2.64 4.06 -22.69
CA GLY A 326 -1.91 3.92 -23.95
C GLY A 326 -2.42 2.76 -24.82
N ILE A 327 -2.69 1.60 -24.21
CA ILE A 327 -3.24 0.43 -24.92
C ILE A 327 -4.66 0.72 -25.42
N VAL A 328 -5.53 1.29 -24.58
CA VAL A 328 -6.90 1.64 -24.97
C VAL A 328 -6.89 2.65 -26.12
N GLN A 329 -5.99 3.64 -26.08
CA GLN A 329 -5.82 4.62 -27.15
C GLN A 329 -5.34 3.96 -28.46
N ALA A 330 -4.40 3.00 -28.37
CA ALA A 330 -3.92 2.26 -29.53
C ALA A 330 -4.99 1.36 -30.15
N LEU A 331 -5.89 0.80 -29.34
CA LEU A 331 -7.00 -0.05 -29.78
C LEU A 331 -8.22 0.76 -30.27
N GLN A 332 -8.19 2.08 -30.17
CA GLN A 332 -9.38 2.90 -30.40
C GLN A 332 -9.95 2.73 -31.80
N SER A 333 -9.10 2.64 -32.83
CA SER A 333 -9.52 2.42 -34.22
C SER A 333 -10.28 1.10 -34.42
N THR A 334 -9.94 0.06 -33.67
CA THR A 334 -10.64 -1.23 -33.67
C THR A 334 -11.93 -1.16 -32.86
N LEU A 335 -11.89 -0.53 -31.68
CA LEU A 335 -13.02 -0.42 -30.76
C LEU A 335 -14.16 0.46 -31.30
N THR A 336 -13.87 1.36 -32.23
CA THR A 336 -14.84 2.25 -32.86
C THR A 336 -15.40 1.74 -34.19
N GLN A 337 -15.04 0.53 -34.62
CA GLN A 337 -15.54 -0.02 -35.89
C GLN A 337 -17.06 -0.27 -35.88
N PRO A 338 -17.74 -0.09 -37.03
CA PRO A 338 -19.13 -0.50 -37.18
C PRO A 338 -19.29 -1.99 -36.85
N GLY A 339 -20.18 -2.32 -35.91
CA GLY A 339 -20.41 -3.70 -35.44
C GLY A 339 -19.88 -4.02 -34.04
N VAL A 340 -19.00 -3.18 -33.48
CA VAL A 340 -18.62 -3.30 -32.06
C VAL A 340 -19.66 -2.59 -31.19
N SER A 341 -20.41 -3.37 -30.41
CA SER A 341 -21.40 -2.82 -29.48
C SER A 341 -20.75 -2.01 -28.36
N PRO A 342 -21.47 -1.03 -27.75
CA PRO A 342 -20.98 -0.29 -26.59
C PRO A 342 -20.53 -1.20 -25.44
N ASP A 343 -21.26 -2.29 -25.18
CA ASP A 343 -20.95 -3.26 -24.13
C ASP A 343 -19.66 -4.02 -24.41
N GLN A 344 -19.42 -4.43 -25.66
CA GLN A 344 -18.16 -5.05 -26.06
C GLN A 344 -16.99 -4.09 -25.89
N ARG A 345 -17.14 -2.83 -26.30
CA ARG A 345 -16.10 -1.81 -26.13
C ARG A 345 -15.76 -1.61 -24.65
N GLN A 346 -16.78 -1.50 -23.81
CA GLN A 346 -16.66 -1.33 -22.37
C GLN A 346 -15.96 -2.53 -21.71
N ALA A 347 -16.38 -3.75 -22.05
CA ALA A 347 -15.77 -4.97 -21.56
C ALA A 347 -14.30 -5.11 -22.00
N SER A 348 -13.97 -4.73 -23.24
CA SER A 348 -12.58 -4.73 -23.73
C SER A 348 -11.71 -3.72 -22.98
N GLN A 349 -12.21 -2.50 -22.74
CA GLN A 349 -11.49 -1.51 -21.95
C GLN A 349 -11.28 -1.98 -20.51
N ALA A 350 -12.33 -2.52 -19.88
CA ALA A 350 -12.25 -3.09 -18.54
C ALA A 350 -11.27 -4.27 -18.46
N GLY A 351 -11.28 -5.14 -19.48
CA GLY A 351 -10.35 -6.26 -19.59
C GLY A 351 -8.88 -5.82 -19.74
N VAL A 352 -8.61 -4.79 -20.55
CA VAL A 352 -7.25 -4.23 -20.69
C VAL A 352 -6.77 -3.66 -19.37
N HIS A 353 -7.58 -2.85 -18.70
CA HIS A 353 -7.21 -2.30 -17.40
C HIS A 353 -6.99 -3.41 -16.37
N ALA A 354 -7.89 -4.39 -16.28
CA ALA A 354 -7.78 -5.50 -15.35
C ALA A 354 -6.52 -6.34 -15.58
N LEU A 355 -6.20 -6.62 -16.85
CA LEU A 355 -5.00 -7.36 -17.23
C LEU A 355 -3.73 -6.59 -16.84
N VAL A 356 -3.67 -5.29 -17.14
CA VAL A 356 -2.50 -4.46 -16.79
C VAL A 356 -2.38 -4.32 -15.26
N THR A 357 -3.48 -4.02 -14.57
CA THR A 357 -3.50 -3.90 -13.10
C THR A 357 -3.12 -5.21 -12.42
N GLY A 358 -3.62 -6.35 -12.89
CA GLY A 358 -3.30 -7.67 -12.34
C GLY A 358 -1.86 -8.10 -12.60
N LEU A 359 -1.38 -7.98 -13.83
CA LEU A 359 0.00 -8.34 -14.20
C LEU A 359 1.01 -7.45 -13.48
N VAL A 360 0.83 -6.14 -13.57
CA VAL A 360 1.77 -5.18 -12.97
C VAL A 360 1.65 -5.22 -11.45
N GLY A 361 0.43 -5.26 -10.89
CA GLY A 361 0.21 -5.37 -9.45
C GLY A 361 0.83 -6.65 -8.85
N GLY A 362 0.63 -7.79 -9.51
CA GLY A 362 1.27 -9.06 -9.12
C GLY A 362 2.80 -9.00 -9.17
N ALA A 363 3.36 -8.46 -10.25
CA ALA A 363 4.81 -8.31 -10.41
C ALA A 363 5.44 -7.38 -9.36
N LEU A 364 4.73 -6.30 -9.00
CA LEU A 364 5.22 -5.28 -8.08
C LEU A 364 4.97 -5.61 -6.60
N LEU A 365 4.21 -6.65 -6.27
CA LEU A 365 3.83 -6.97 -4.90
C LEU A 365 5.05 -7.07 -3.96
N ALA A 366 6.07 -7.84 -4.33
CA ALA A 366 7.25 -8.04 -3.49
C ALA A 366 8.05 -6.74 -3.27
N LEU A 367 8.17 -5.92 -4.31
CA LEU A 367 8.86 -4.62 -4.23
C LEU A 367 8.06 -3.60 -3.40
N THR A 368 6.73 -3.67 -3.48
CA THR A 368 5.82 -2.85 -2.67
C THR A 368 5.97 -3.17 -1.19
N VAL A 369 5.98 -4.47 -0.85
CA VAL A 369 6.23 -4.95 0.52
C VAL A 369 7.61 -4.52 1.03
N ALA A 370 8.66 -4.70 0.22
CA ALA A 370 10.01 -4.29 0.58
C ALA A 370 10.11 -2.76 0.84
N SER A 371 9.48 -1.93 -0.01
CA SER A 371 9.40 -0.49 0.21
C SER A 371 8.66 -0.15 1.52
N TYR A 372 7.57 -0.85 1.84
CA TYR A 372 6.82 -0.60 3.08
C TYR A 372 7.62 -0.93 4.34
N GLN A 373 8.40 -2.01 4.31
CA GLN A 373 9.21 -2.48 5.44
C GLN A 373 10.45 -1.62 5.65
N MET A 374 11.08 -1.19 4.54
CA MET A 374 12.16 -0.21 4.54
C MET A 374 11.75 1.05 5.31
N ASN A 375 10.63 1.67 4.93
CA ASN A 375 10.17 2.92 5.51
C ASN A 375 9.81 2.76 7.01
N ASP A 376 9.13 1.66 7.38
CA ASP A 376 8.78 1.41 8.79
C ASP A 376 10.02 1.21 9.67
N THR A 377 11.04 0.53 9.15
CA THR A 377 12.27 0.23 9.89
C THR A 377 13.11 1.49 10.10
N VAL A 378 13.30 2.31 9.06
CA VAL A 378 14.07 3.57 9.17
C VAL A 378 13.37 4.53 10.14
N ARG A 379 12.03 4.66 10.05
CA ARG A 379 11.24 5.44 11.01
C ARG A 379 11.45 4.98 12.45
N SER A 380 11.35 3.67 12.71
CA SER A 380 11.48 3.10 14.05
C SER A 380 12.85 3.43 14.66
N ARG A 381 13.92 3.33 13.86
CA ARG A 381 15.28 3.69 14.30
C ARG A 381 15.39 5.18 14.63
N ASN A 382 14.90 6.05 13.74
CA ASN A 382 14.96 7.50 13.93
C ASN A 382 14.12 7.98 15.12
N ALA A 383 13.02 7.29 15.43
CA ALA A 383 12.24 7.56 16.65
C ALA A 383 13.00 7.11 17.90
N GLY A 384 13.62 5.93 17.88
CA GLY A 384 14.43 5.42 18.99
C GLY A 384 15.63 6.32 19.31
N GLN A 385 16.35 6.79 18.29
CA GLN A 385 17.46 7.73 18.47
C GLN A 385 17.03 9.06 19.09
N ARG A 386 15.88 9.60 18.67
CA ARG A 386 15.33 10.83 19.27
C ARG A 386 14.90 10.64 20.72
N ALA A 387 14.25 9.54 21.03
CA ALA A 387 13.87 9.21 22.40
C ALA A 387 15.12 9.02 23.29
N ALA A 388 16.17 8.39 22.78
CA ALA A 388 17.45 8.26 23.49
C ALA A 388 18.12 9.62 23.71
N ALA A 389 18.13 10.48 22.69
CA ALA A 389 18.68 11.84 22.80
C ALA A 389 17.91 12.72 23.80
N GLN A 390 16.58 12.60 23.86
CA GLN A 390 15.74 13.29 24.83
C GLN A 390 15.95 12.81 26.27
N ARG A 391 16.20 11.51 26.47
CA ARG A 391 16.55 10.94 27.78
C ARG A 391 17.97 11.28 28.23
N ALA A 392 18.84 11.64 27.30
CA ALA A 392 20.22 12.04 27.56
C ALA A 392 20.38 13.55 27.79
N GLN A 393 19.31 14.34 27.67
CA GLN A 393 19.29 15.75 28.06
C GLN A 393 18.94 15.85 29.56
N PRO A 394 19.80 16.45 30.39
CA PRO A 394 19.63 16.53 31.85
C PRO A 394 18.47 17.42 32.27
#